data_AF-A0AA42Z5S0-F1
#
_entry.id   AF-A0AA42Z5S0-F1
#
_cell.length_a   1.000
_cell.length_b   1.000
_cell.length_c   1.000
_cell.angle_alpha   90.00
_cell.angle_beta   90.00
_cell.angle_gamma   90.00
#
_symmetry.space_group_name_H-M   'P 1'
#
loop_
_entity.id
_entity.type
_entity.pdbx_description
1 polymer ?
#
loop_
_entity_poly.entity_id
_entity_poly.type
_entity_poly.pdbx_seq_one_letter_code
_entity_poly.pdbx_strand_id
1 'polypeptide(L)'
;MDFEPKTIAEQINCLAKMTGATAPFVNQVRQLFSSKGISLDADATPYIKALDEAFTREESIRANTQDAKAKVQAIRSKFDALGETYSRQLKQLRQAQSELRNQKTRGKSQVVIPGTHRTYVTRQQRESLPMVPGPEDLQ
;
A
#
# COMPACT_ATOMS: atom_id res chain seq x y z
N MET A 1 6.10 -44.59 -29.90
CA MET A 1 5.26 -43.40 -29.74
C MET A 1 5.73 -42.44 -30.80
N ASP A 2 4.99 -42.41 -31.91
CA ASP A 2 5.30 -41.58 -33.06
C ASP A 2 5.10 -40.12 -32.66
N PHE A 3 6.21 -39.39 -32.47
CA PHE A 3 6.16 -37.94 -32.35
C PHE A 3 5.88 -37.42 -33.75
N GLU A 4 4.62 -37.09 -34.04
CA GLU A 4 4.34 -36.24 -35.20
C GLU A 4 5.20 -34.97 -35.07
N PRO A 5 5.97 -34.61 -36.11
CA PRO A 5 6.82 -33.43 -36.06
C PRO A 5 5.92 -32.20 -35.94
N LYS A 6 5.76 -31.69 -34.73
CA LYS A 6 5.06 -30.43 -34.50
C LYS A 6 5.87 -29.31 -35.10
N THR A 7 5.21 -28.48 -35.88
CA THR A 7 5.83 -27.25 -36.37
C THR A 7 6.08 -26.29 -35.21
N ILE A 8 7.05 -25.38 -35.38
CA ILE A 8 7.31 -24.30 -34.40
C ILE A 8 6.03 -23.50 -34.15
N ALA A 9 5.25 -23.21 -35.20
CA ALA A 9 3.96 -22.52 -35.11
C ALA A 9 2.98 -23.24 -34.16
N GLU A 10 2.80 -24.54 -34.36
CA GLU A 10 1.90 -25.36 -33.55
C GLU A 10 2.36 -25.45 -32.11
N GLN A 11 3.66 -25.65 -31.87
CA GLN A 11 4.21 -25.72 -30.52
C GLN A 11 4.03 -24.38 -29.78
N ILE A 12 4.30 -23.25 -30.44
CA ILE A 12 4.05 -21.91 -29.90
C ILE A 12 2.55 -21.75 -29.54
N ASN A 13 1.64 -22.18 -30.41
CA ASN A 13 0.20 -22.09 -30.15
C ASN A 13 -0.26 -22.99 -29.00
N CYS A 14 0.28 -24.21 -28.91
CA CYS A 14 0.02 -25.13 -27.81
C CYS A 14 0.48 -24.51 -26.48
N LEU A 15 1.70 -23.98 -26.42
CA LEU A 15 2.24 -23.37 -25.21
C LEU A 15 1.51 -22.09 -24.82
N ALA A 16 1.12 -21.28 -25.81
CA ALA A 16 0.31 -20.09 -25.56
C ALA A 16 -1.04 -20.43 -24.92
N LYS A 17 -1.69 -21.52 -25.36
CA LYS A 17 -2.95 -21.99 -24.76
C LYS A 17 -2.72 -22.53 -23.34
N MET A 18 -1.67 -23.33 -23.13
CA MET A 18 -1.36 -23.95 -21.84
C MET A 18 -1.02 -22.93 -20.76
N THR A 19 -0.19 -21.94 -21.09
CA THR A 19 0.28 -20.90 -20.15
C THR A 19 -0.60 -19.65 -20.16
N GLY A 20 -1.63 -19.62 -21.00
CA GLY A 20 -2.48 -18.46 -21.22
C GLY A 20 -1.72 -17.22 -21.71
N ALA A 21 -0.60 -17.38 -22.41
CA ALA A 21 0.25 -16.27 -22.85
C ALA A 21 -0.52 -15.23 -23.69
N THR A 22 -0.10 -13.97 -23.59
CA THR A 22 -0.77 -12.87 -24.29
C THR A 22 -0.39 -12.85 -25.77
N ALA A 23 -1.31 -12.40 -26.64
CA ALA A 23 -1.05 -12.30 -28.08
C ALA A 23 0.21 -11.47 -28.43
N PRO A 24 0.53 -10.35 -27.74
CA PRO A 24 1.78 -9.62 -27.98
C PRO A 24 3.02 -10.47 -27.73
N PHE A 25 3.07 -11.23 -26.63
CA PHE A 25 4.19 -12.11 -26.34
C PHE A 25 4.33 -13.21 -27.39
N VAL A 26 3.23 -13.86 -27.76
CA VAL A 26 3.23 -14.89 -28.82
C VAL A 26 3.75 -14.32 -30.14
N ASN A 27 3.35 -13.10 -30.50
CA ASN A 27 3.82 -12.43 -31.71
C ASN A 27 5.32 -12.09 -31.63
N GLN A 28 5.82 -11.68 -30.46
CA GLN A 28 7.26 -11.44 -30.25
C GLN A 28 8.07 -12.74 -30.43
N VAL A 29 7.61 -13.86 -29.88
CA VAL A 29 8.27 -15.15 -30.07
C VAL A 29 8.27 -15.55 -31.54
N ARG A 30 7.16 -15.41 -32.25
CA ARG A 30 7.09 -15.67 -33.70
C ARG A 30 8.06 -14.78 -34.50
N GLN A 31 8.07 -13.48 -34.18
CA GLN A 31 9.00 -12.52 -34.79
C GLN A 31 10.46 -12.87 -34.51
N LEU A 32 10.78 -13.41 -33.34
CA LEU A 32 12.12 -13.88 -33.02
C LEU A 32 12.59 -14.94 -34.03
N PHE A 33 11.77 -15.96 -34.31
CA PHE A 33 12.10 -16.98 -35.31
C PHE A 33 12.25 -16.37 -36.71
N SER A 34 11.33 -15.48 -37.11
CA SER A 34 11.43 -14.78 -38.38
C SER A 34 12.71 -13.95 -38.50
N SER A 35 13.12 -13.25 -37.43
CA SER A 35 14.36 -12.47 -37.38
C SER A 35 15.63 -13.32 -37.48
N LYS A 36 15.54 -14.60 -37.09
CA LYS A 36 16.62 -15.57 -37.20
C LYS A 36 16.61 -16.34 -38.52
N GLY A 37 15.67 -16.03 -39.42
CA GLY A 37 15.50 -16.72 -40.69
C GLY A 37 14.99 -18.16 -40.54
N ILE A 38 14.39 -18.49 -39.40
CA ILE A 38 13.82 -19.81 -39.14
C ILE A 38 12.34 -19.78 -39.52
N SER A 39 11.93 -20.68 -40.42
CA SER A 39 10.51 -20.82 -40.78
C SER A 39 9.70 -21.35 -39.61
N LEU A 40 8.48 -20.83 -39.42
CA LEU A 40 7.56 -21.33 -38.39
C LEU A 40 7.02 -22.73 -38.71
N ASP A 41 7.11 -23.17 -39.96
CA ASP A 41 6.75 -24.52 -40.41
C ASP A 41 7.89 -25.53 -40.20
N ALA A 42 9.06 -25.07 -39.74
CA ALA A 42 10.16 -25.95 -39.41
C ALA A 42 9.86 -26.80 -38.16
N ASP A 43 10.62 -27.88 -38.00
CA ASP A 43 10.52 -28.77 -36.84
C ASP A 43 10.78 -28.03 -35.53
N ALA A 44 9.86 -28.16 -34.58
CA ALA A 44 9.96 -27.54 -33.26
C ALA A 44 10.94 -28.27 -32.32
N THR A 45 11.27 -29.54 -32.57
CA THR A 45 12.05 -30.41 -31.68
C THR A 45 13.28 -29.75 -31.05
N PRO A 46 14.18 -29.07 -31.78
CA PRO A 46 15.36 -28.45 -31.18
C PRO A 46 15.04 -27.25 -30.25
N TYR A 47 13.85 -26.67 -30.38
CA TYR A 47 13.44 -25.47 -29.66
C TYR A 47 12.45 -25.74 -28.52
N ILE A 48 11.92 -26.96 -28.37
CA ILE A 48 10.87 -27.30 -27.39
C ILE A 48 11.25 -26.83 -25.98
N LYS A 49 12.44 -27.22 -25.49
CA LYS A 49 12.87 -26.85 -24.12
C LYS A 49 12.94 -25.33 -23.93
N ALA A 50 13.52 -24.62 -24.89
CA ALA A 50 13.65 -23.17 -24.83
C ALA A 50 12.29 -22.46 -24.91
N LEU A 51 11.37 -22.99 -25.72
CA LEU A 51 10.00 -22.49 -25.80
C LEU A 51 9.25 -22.74 -24.49
N ASP A 52 9.32 -23.95 -23.93
CA ASP A 52 8.68 -24.28 -22.66
C ASP A 52 9.18 -23.37 -21.52
N GLU A 53 10.50 -23.16 -21.43
CA GLU A 53 11.12 -22.25 -20.46
C GLU A 53 10.69 -20.79 -20.68
N ALA A 54 10.63 -20.32 -21.92
CA ALA A 54 10.22 -18.95 -22.22
C ALA A 54 8.76 -18.70 -21.81
N PHE A 55 7.85 -19.62 -22.15
CA PHE A 55 6.42 -19.49 -21.85
C PHE A 55 6.13 -19.63 -20.35
N THR A 56 6.79 -20.57 -19.65
CA THR A 56 6.65 -20.72 -18.19
C THR A 56 7.22 -19.53 -17.43
N ARG A 57 8.36 -18.99 -17.88
CA ARG A 57 8.93 -17.77 -17.31
C ARG A 57 7.99 -16.58 -17.49
N GLU A 58 7.44 -16.39 -18.68
CA GLU A 58 6.48 -15.31 -18.94
C GLU A 58 5.24 -15.42 -18.04
N GLU A 59 4.70 -16.64 -17.88
CA GLU A 59 3.58 -16.90 -16.97
C GLU A 59 3.92 -16.49 -15.53
N SER A 60 5.10 -16.90 -15.02
CA SER A 60 5.53 -16.57 -13.67
C SER A 60 5.70 -15.06 -13.45
N ILE A 61 6.29 -14.36 -14.43
CA ILE A 61 6.48 -12.90 -14.37
C ILE A 61 5.13 -12.20 -14.32
N ARG A 62 4.20 -12.63 -15.17
CA ARG A 62 2.86 -12.06 -15.22
C ARG A 62 2.10 -12.28 -13.92
N ALA A 63 2.11 -13.50 -13.38
CA ALA A 63 1.47 -13.82 -12.10
C ALA A 63 2.04 -12.95 -10.97
N ASN A 64 3.37 -12.89 -10.86
CA ASN A 64 4.04 -12.05 -9.86
C ASN A 64 3.71 -10.55 -10.02
N THR A 65 3.59 -10.07 -11.26
CA THR A 65 3.24 -8.67 -11.54
C THR A 65 1.80 -8.37 -11.15
N GLN A 66 0.87 -9.30 -11.40
CA GLN A 66 -0.52 -9.17 -10.98
C GLN A 66 -0.64 -9.14 -9.45
N ASP A 67 0.07 -10.02 -8.76
CA ASP A 67 0.13 -10.06 -7.30
C ASP A 67 0.73 -8.79 -6.72
N ALA A 68 1.84 -8.29 -7.30
CA ALA A 68 2.45 -7.03 -6.88
C ALA A 68 1.47 -5.86 -7.05
N LYS A 69 0.75 -5.80 -8.18
CA LYS A 69 -0.27 -4.77 -8.43
C LYS A 69 -1.40 -4.84 -7.40
N ALA A 70 -1.89 -6.05 -7.09
CA ALA A 70 -2.92 -6.25 -6.07
C ALA A 70 -2.44 -5.79 -4.68
N LYS A 71 -1.21 -6.12 -4.30
CA LYS A 71 -0.59 -5.68 -3.04
C LYS A 71 -0.47 -4.15 -2.96
N VAL A 72 -0.02 -3.50 -4.03
CA VAL A 72 0.08 -2.03 -4.09
C VAL A 72 -1.30 -1.39 -3.96
N GLN A 73 -2.31 -1.95 -4.63
CA GLN A 73 -3.69 -1.46 -4.50
C GLN A 73 -4.23 -1.60 -3.08
N ALA A 74 -3.94 -2.72 -2.41
CA ALA A 74 -4.31 -2.94 -1.01
C ALA A 74 -3.58 -2.00 -0.05
N ILE A 75 -2.33 -1.63 -0.34
CA ILE A 75 -1.60 -0.63 0.44
C ILE A 75 -2.24 0.74 0.25
N ARG A 76 -2.57 1.13 -0.98
CA ARG A 76 -3.21 2.40 -1.29
C ARG A 76 -4.54 2.55 -0.55
N SER A 77 -5.40 1.54 -0.57
CA SER A 77 -6.68 1.58 0.14
C SER A 77 -6.52 1.72 1.66
N LYS A 78 -5.49 1.10 2.26
CA LYS A 78 -5.16 1.29 3.68
C LYS A 78 -4.71 2.72 3.97
N PHE A 79 -3.91 3.33 3.10
CA PHE A 79 -3.50 4.73 3.24
C PHE A 79 -4.68 5.70 3.11
N ASP A 80 -5.59 5.45 2.18
CA ASP A 80 -6.80 6.27 2.02
C ASP A 80 -7.67 6.19 3.30
N ALA A 81 -7.87 4.99 3.84
CA ALA A 81 -8.60 4.80 5.10
C ALA A 81 -7.91 5.50 6.29
N LEU A 82 -6.59 5.44 6.39
CA LEU A 82 -5.83 6.19 7.40
C LEU A 82 -5.98 7.71 7.20
N GLY A 83 -5.91 8.20 5.97
CA GLY A 83 -6.12 9.61 5.67
C GLY A 83 -7.49 10.11 6.14
N GLU A 84 -8.53 9.30 5.93
CA GLU A 84 -9.87 9.61 6.44
C GLU A 84 -9.92 9.68 7.96
N THR A 85 -9.34 8.71 8.68
CA THR A 85 -9.37 8.70 10.15
C THR A 85 -8.62 9.90 10.73
N TYR A 86 -7.44 10.22 10.20
CA TYR A 86 -6.69 11.42 10.59
C TYR A 86 -7.49 12.70 10.30
N SER A 87 -8.17 12.78 9.16
CA SER A 87 -9.00 13.95 8.83
C SER A 87 -10.15 14.13 9.83
N ARG A 88 -10.77 13.03 10.29
CA ARG A 88 -11.83 13.05 11.31
C ARG A 88 -11.28 13.48 12.66
N GLN A 89 -10.14 12.95 13.08
CA GLN A 89 -9.47 13.34 14.34
C GLN A 89 -9.09 14.83 14.34
N LEU A 90 -8.56 15.35 13.23
CA LEU A 90 -8.26 16.78 13.11
C LEU A 90 -9.51 17.66 13.19
N LYS A 91 -10.63 17.23 12.60
CA LYS A 91 -11.91 17.95 12.74
C LYS A 91 -12.39 17.96 14.19
N GLN A 92 -12.31 16.82 14.88
CA GLN A 92 -12.66 16.71 16.30
C GLN A 92 -11.77 17.60 17.18
N LEU A 93 -10.45 17.60 16.95
CA LEU A 93 -9.52 18.48 17.68
C LEU A 93 -9.83 19.96 17.46
N ARG A 94 -10.13 20.37 16.22
CA ARG A 94 -10.54 21.76 15.92
C ARG A 94 -11.85 22.13 16.61
N GLN A 95 -12.81 21.21 16.65
CA GLN A 95 -14.08 21.41 17.37
C GLN A 95 -13.84 21.57 18.87
N ALA A 96 -13.11 20.66 19.51
CA ALA A 96 -12.76 20.75 20.93
C ALA A 96 -12.00 22.05 21.26
N GLN A 97 -11.07 22.47 20.41
CA GLN A 97 -10.36 23.75 20.58
C GLN A 97 -11.31 24.95 20.48
N SER A 98 -12.27 24.91 19.55
CA SER A 98 -13.27 25.97 19.40
C SER A 98 -14.22 26.05 20.60
N GLU A 99 -14.64 24.91 21.15
CA GLU A 99 -15.48 24.82 22.35
C GLU A 99 -14.74 25.36 23.58
N LEU A 100 -13.48 24.97 23.76
CA LEU A 100 -12.63 25.47 24.85
C LEU A 100 -12.42 26.99 24.75
N ARG A 101 -12.20 27.51 23.53
CA ARG A 101 -12.09 28.95 23.28
C ARG A 101 -13.40 29.68 23.62
N ASN A 102 -14.54 29.11 23.22
CA ASN A 102 -15.87 29.68 23.48
C ASN A 102 -16.22 29.67 24.98
N GLN A 103 -15.83 28.64 25.72
CA GLN A 103 -15.94 28.61 27.19
C GLN A 103 -15.07 29.69 27.83
N LYS A 104 -13.83 29.88 27.38
CA LYS A 104 -12.94 30.94 27.91
C LYS A 104 -13.49 32.35 27.67
N THR A 105 -14.16 32.59 26.54
CA THR A 105 -14.86 33.86 26.28
C THR A 105 -16.13 34.01 27.10
N ARG A 106 -16.92 32.95 27.30
CA ARG A 106 -18.13 32.97 28.15
C ARG A 106 -17.81 33.15 29.63
N GLY A 107 -16.75 32.52 30.14
CA GLY A 107 -16.25 32.71 31.51
C GLY A 107 -15.71 34.11 31.78
N LYS A 108 -15.36 34.89 30.74
CA LYS A 108 -15.04 36.33 30.86
C LYS A 108 -16.27 37.24 30.89
N SER A 109 -17.44 36.76 30.45
CA SER A 109 -18.67 37.54 30.40
C SER A 109 -19.61 37.32 31.59
N GLN A 110 -19.20 36.49 32.56
CA GLN A 110 -19.98 36.24 33.78
C GLN A 110 -19.11 36.42 35.02
N VAL A 111 -18.51 37.60 35.12
CA VAL A 111 -18.06 38.16 36.40
C VAL A 111 -18.94 39.38 36.66
N VAL A 112 -20.17 39.11 37.09
CA VAL A 112 -20.89 40.10 37.90
C VAL A 112 -20.17 40.07 39.24
N ILE A 113 -19.47 41.15 39.59
CA ILE A 113 -18.93 41.37 40.94
C ILE A 113 -20.07 42.04 41.71
N PRO A 114 -20.82 41.35 42.58
CA PRO A 114 -21.67 42.04 43.52
C PRO A 114 -20.84 42.33 44.77
N GLY A 115 -20.57 43.61 45.01
CA GLY A 115 -20.42 44.16 46.36
C GLY A 115 -19.23 43.70 47.22
N THR A 116 -18.34 44.65 47.50
CA THR A 116 -17.73 44.90 48.82
C THR A 116 -17.44 43.67 49.71
N HIS A 117 -16.26 43.08 49.54
CA HIS A 117 -15.62 42.34 50.63
C HIS A 117 -14.12 42.68 50.70
N ARG A 118 -13.71 43.17 51.88
CA ARG A 118 -12.33 43.48 52.28
C ARG A 118 -11.39 42.32 51.94
N THR A 119 -10.35 42.58 51.17
CA THR A 119 -9.22 41.68 50.98
C THR A 119 -8.35 41.68 52.23
N TYR A 120 -8.45 40.63 53.05
CA TYR A 120 -7.38 40.27 53.97
C TYR A 120 -6.28 39.58 53.16
N VAL A 121 -5.07 40.10 53.25
CA VAL A 121 -3.87 39.50 52.66
C VAL A 121 -3.59 38.19 53.39
N THR A 122 -3.94 37.06 52.80
CA THR A 122 -3.41 35.76 53.22
C THR A 122 -2.00 35.59 52.67
N ARG A 123 -1.06 35.33 53.58
CA ARG A 123 0.35 35.05 53.33
C ARG A 123 0.49 33.83 52.41
N GLN A 124 1.42 33.86 51.45
CA GLN A 124 1.70 32.72 50.56
C GLN A 124 2.01 31.45 51.36
N GLN A 125 1.14 30.43 51.27
CA GLN A 125 1.50 29.06 51.64
C GLN A 125 2.46 28.53 50.57
N ARG A 126 3.72 28.32 50.94
CA ARG A 126 4.63 27.46 50.20
C ARG A 126 4.24 26.02 50.50
N GLU A 127 3.47 25.40 49.61
CA GLU A 127 3.32 23.94 49.64
C GLU A 127 4.58 23.32 49.04
N SER A 128 5.40 22.75 49.93
CA SER A 128 6.45 21.80 49.60
C SER A 128 5.79 20.54 49.06
N LEU A 129 5.73 20.37 47.75
CA LEU A 129 5.34 19.09 47.14
C LEU A 129 6.42 18.04 47.45
N PRO A 130 6.08 16.86 47.99
CA PRO A 130 7.04 15.78 48.13
C PRO A 130 7.43 15.25 46.74
N MET A 131 8.74 15.21 46.49
CA MET A 131 9.35 14.67 45.27
C MET A 131 9.05 13.17 45.18
N VAL A 132 8.37 12.74 44.11
CA VAL A 132 8.19 11.31 43.80
C VAL A 132 9.44 10.83 43.04
N PRO A 133 10.16 9.79 43.51
CA PRO A 133 11.30 9.23 42.77
C PRO A 133 10.84 8.65 41.43
N GLY A 134 11.56 9.00 40.36
CA GLY A 134 11.35 8.44 39.03
C GLY A 134 11.80 6.97 38.96
N PRO A 135 11.27 6.19 38.00
CA PRO A 135 11.58 4.77 37.87
C PRO A 135 13.07 4.56 37.56
N GLU A 136 13.71 3.65 38.30
CA GLU A 136 15.08 3.23 38.01
C GLU A 136 15.13 2.47 36.68
N ASP A 137 16.12 2.81 35.87
CA ASP A 137 16.40 2.14 34.61
C ASP A 137 16.72 0.66 34.87
N LEU A 138 15.88 -0.23 34.33
CA LEU A 138 16.13 -1.67 34.27
C LEU A 138 17.31 -1.94 33.32
N GLN A 139 18.46 -2.31 33.90
CA GLN A 139 19.55 -3.02 33.21
C GLN A 139 19.26 -4.52 33.13
#